data_AF-A0A538NM48-F1
#
_entry.id   AF-A0A538NM48-F1
#
_cell.length_a   1.000
_cell.length_b   1.000
_cell.length_c   1.000
_cell.angle_alpha   90.00
_cell.angle_beta   90.00
_cell.angle_gamma   90.00
#
_symmetry.space_group_name_H-M   'P 1'
#
loop_
_entity.id
_entity.type
_entity.pdbx_description
1 polymer ?
#
loop_
_entity_poly.entity_id
_entity_poly.type
_entity_poly.pdbx_seq_one_letter_code
_entity_poly.pdbx_strand_id
1 'polypeptide(L)' 'MTSLDYYGIEDLLTNDERAARDRARHFVQEEVLREIVPFHRAGKFPEHLTPRMGQFIRASWTNCAGEEFVRLDRVSRYRR' A
#
# COMPACT_ATOMS: atom_id res chain seq x y z
N MET A 1 -7.85 -15.20 13.90
CA MET A 1 -7.76 -15.70 12.51
C MET A 1 -8.89 -15.12 11.68
N THR A 2 -8.57 -14.37 10.61
CA THR A 2 -9.57 -14.08 9.57
C THR A 2 -9.86 -15.36 8.81
N SER A 3 -11.13 -15.68 8.59
CA SER A 3 -11.60 -16.92 7.92
C SER A 3 -11.03 -17.19 6.51
N LEU A 4 -10.25 -16.27 5.95
CA LEU A 4 -9.68 -16.34 4.60
C LEU A 4 -8.22 -16.85 4.53
N ASP A 5 -7.55 -17.02 5.67
CA ASP A 5 -6.16 -17.49 5.69
C ASP A 5 -6.10 -19.03 5.74
N TYR A 6 -6.33 -19.66 4.59
CA TYR A 6 -6.39 -21.13 4.48
C TYR A 6 -5.02 -21.81 4.60
N TYR A 7 -3.93 -21.10 4.31
CA TYR A 7 -2.58 -21.65 4.26
C TYR A 7 -1.68 -21.20 5.42
N GLY A 8 -2.20 -20.42 6.38
CA GLY A 8 -1.42 -19.90 7.48
C GLY A 8 -0.32 -18.92 7.03
N ILE A 9 -0.61 -18.13 5.99
CA ILE A 9 0.35 -17.16 5.42
C ILE A 9 0.76 -16.14 6.48
N GLU A 10 -0.14 -15.85 7.42
CA GLU A 10 0.11 -14.92 8.52
C GLU A 10 1.30 -15.29 9.39
N ASP A 11 1.56 -16.58 9.58
CA ASP A 11 2.66 -17.07 10.41
C ASP A 11 4.02 -16.96 9.71
N LEU A 12 4.02 -16.84 8.37
CA LEU A 12 5.23 -16.70 7.56
C LEU A 12 5.75 -15.26 7.53
N LEU A 13 4.91 -14.29 7.90
CA LEU A 13 5.27 -12.87 7.88
C LEU A 13 6.08 -12.48 9.12
N THR A 14 6.97 -11.51 8.95
CA THR A 14 7.59 -10.78 10.06
C THR A 14 6.59 -9.80 10.68
N ASN A 15 6.92 -9.27 11.87
CA ASN A 15 6.08 -8.27 12.53
C ASN A 15 5.93 -7.00 11.69
N ASP A 16 7.00 -6.58 11.01
CA ASP A 16 7.01 -5.38 10.17
C ASP A 16 6.15 -5.58 8.91
N GLU A 17 6.20 -6.75 8.30
CA GLU A 17 5.36 -7.09 7.15
C GLU A 17 3.87 -7.17 7.53
N ARG A 18 3.53 -7.76 8.69
CA ARG A 18 2.15 -7.72 9.21
C ARG A 18 1.70 -6.28 9.45
N ALA A 19 2.54 -5.44 10.04
CA ALA A 19 2.23 -4.04 10.28
C ALA A 19 2.06 -3.24 8.96
N ALA A 20 2.85 -3.54 7.93
CA ALA A 20 2.68 -2.94 6.61
C ALA A 20 1.36 -3.35 5.96
N ARG A 21 1.01 -4.65 6.02
CA ARG A 21 -0.26 -5.18 5.53
C ARG A 21 -1.46 -4.54 6.23
N ASP A 22 -1.43 -4.45 7.56
CA ASP A 22 -2.54 -3.87 8.33
C ASP A 22 -2.74 -2.39 8.02
N ARG A 23 -1.66 -1.63 7.85
CA ARG A 23 -1.73 -0.23 7.40
C ARG A 23 -2.33 -0.10 6.01
N ALA A 24 -1.92 -0.95 5.07
CA ALA A 24 -2.50 -0.97 3.72
C ALA A 24 -4.00 -1.31 3.75
N ARG A 25 -4.40 -2.30 4.59
CA ARG A 25 -5.80 -2.68 4.77
C ARG A 25 -6.63 -1.51 5.31
N HIS A 26 -6.13 -0.79 6.32
CA HIS A 26 -6.80 0.39 6.87
C HIS A 26 -6.98 1.50 5.82
N PHE A 27 -5.94 1.81 5.05
CA PHE A 27 -6.03 2.79 3.97
C PHE A 27 -7.12 2.42 2.94
N VAL A 28 -7.18 1.15 2.53
CA VAL A 28 -8.21 0.69 1.59
C VAL A 28 -9.61 0.82 2.19
N GLN A 29 -9.79 0.39 3.44
CA GLN A 29 -11.08 0.45 4.11
C GLN A 29 -11.60 1.88 4.31
N GLU A 30 -10.72 2.79 4.70
CA GLU A 30 -11.11 4.15 5.05
C GLU A 30 -11.20 5.09 3.84
N GLU A 31 -10.31 4.98 2.86
CA GLU A 31 -10.26 5.92 1.74
C GLU A 31 -10.82 5.29 0.47
N VAL A 32 -10.28 4.13 0.07
CA VAL A 32 -10.54 3.55 -1.26
C VAL A 32 -11.96 3.00 -1.39
N LEU A 33 -12.46 2.28 -0.38
CA LEU A 33 -13.80 1.67 -0.44
C LEU A 33 -14.94 2.68 -0.61
N ARG A 34 -14.75 3.94 -0.18
CA ARG A 34 -15.77 4.99 -0.27
C ARG A 34 -16.08 5.40 -1.72
N GLU A 35 -15.10 5.29 -2.61
CA GLU A 35 -15.18 5.83 -3.97
C GLU A 35 -14.90 4.80 -5.06
N ILE A 36 -14.45 3.59 -4.73
CA ILE A 36 -14.10 2.58 -5.74
C ILE A 36 -15.30 2.18 -6.62
N VAL A 37 -16.51 2.14 -6.07
CA VAL A 37 -17.72 1.75 -6.81
C VAL A 37 -18.05 2.71 -7.97
N PRO A 38 -18.17 4.03 -7.75
CA PRO A 38 -18.40 4.96 -8.86
C PRO A 38 -17.25 4.99 -9.87
N PHE A 39 -15.98 4.93 -9.44
CA PHE A 39 -14.84 4.91 -10.37
C PHE A 39 -14.79 3.63 -11.22
N HIS A 40 -15.05 2.46 -10.62
CA HIS A 40 -15.14 1.19 -11.32
C HIS A 40 -16.26 1.21 -12.38
N ARG A 41 -17.47 1.69 -12.01
CA ARG A 41 -18.59 1.82 -12.96
C ARG A 41 -18.29 2.78 -14.10
N ALA A 42 -17.53 3.83 -13.84
CA ALA A 42 -17.13 4.81 -14.85
C ALA A 42 -15.95 4.34 -15.72
N GLY A 43 -15.31 3.21 -15.39
CA GLY A 43 -14.09 2.76 -16.07
C GLY A 43 -12.92 3.73 -15.93
N LYS A 44 -12.86 4.47 -14.81
CA LYS A 44 -11.85 5.51 -14.56
C LYS A 44 -10.98 5.14 -13.36
N PHE A 45 -9.75 5.65 -13.35
CA PHE A 45 -8.84 5.51 -12.23
C PHE A 45 -8.89 6.76 -11.32
N PRO A 46 -8.98 6.59 -9.99
CA PRO A 46 -8.96 7.70 -9.03
C PRO A 46 -7.54 8.25 -8.84
N GLU A 47 -7.11 9.15 -9.73
CA GLU A 47 -5.75 9.69 -9.73
C GLU A 47 -5.35 10.38 -8.41
N HIS A 48 -6.31 10.96 -7.69
CA HIS A 48 -6.08 11.64 -6.41
C HIS A 48 -5.69 10.68 -5.27
N LEU A 49 -5.97 9.38 -5.40
CA LEU A 49 -5.51 8.37 -4.43
C LEU A 49 -4.03 8.03 -4.58
N THR A 50 -3.43 8.19 -5.76
CA THR A 50 -2.01 7.90 -6.02
C THR A 50 -1.06 8.62 -5.04
N PRO A 51 -1.13 9.95 -4.85
CA PRO A 51 -0.26 10.63 -3.91
C PRO A 51 -0.53 10.24 -2.44
N ARG A 52 -1.78 9.91 -2.10
CA ARG A 52 -2.16 9.42 -0.76
C ARG A 52 -1.54 8.05 -0.48
N MET A 53 -1.69 7.12 -1.42
CA MET A 53 -1.04 5.81 -1.39
C MET A 53 0.48 5.96 -1.25
N GLY A 54 1.10 6.83 -2.04
CA GLY A 54 2.53 7.09 -1.97
C GLY A 54 3.00 7.58 -0.60
N GLN A 55 2.23 8.46 0.06
CA GLN A 55 2.56 8.94 1.40
C GLN A 55 2.46 7.83 2.45
N PHE A 56 1.36 7.07 2.44
CA PHE A 56 1.13 5.99 3.40
C PHE A 56 2.10 4.84 3.22
N ILE A 57 2.32 4.40 1.99
CA ILE A 57 3.27 3.33 1.66
C ILE A 57 4.68 3.82 2.03
N ARG A 58 5.11 5.02 1.65
CA ARG A 58 6.44 5.52 2.01
C ARG A 58 6.65 5.54 3.53
N ALA A 59 5.70 6.07 4.30
CA ALA A 59 5.78 6.08 5.76
C ALA A 59 5.79 4.66 6.35
N SER A 60 5.09 3.71 5.72
CA SER A 60 5.11 2.30 6.12
C SER A 60 6.47 1.67 5.88
N TRP A 61 7.06 1.88 4.71
CA TRP A 61 8.31 1.27 4.29
C TRP A 61 9.52 1.85 5.03
N THR A 62 9.55 3.15 5.38
CA THR A 62 10.61 3.73 6.22
C THR A 62 10.66 3.10 7.61
N ASN A 63 9.54 2.61 8.13
CA ASN A 63 9.48 1.95 9.44
C ASN A 63 9.75 0.43 9.35
N CYS A 64 9.67 -0.17 8.16
CA CYS A 64 9.83 -1.63 7.95
C CYS A 64 11.16 -1.99 7.28
N ALA A 65 11.73 -1.10 6.48
CA ALA A 65 13.04 -1.25 5.88
C ALA A 65 13.98 -0.30 6.63
N GLY A 66 14.94 -0.85 7.37
CA GLY A 66 16.10 -0.08 7.83
C GLY A 66 16.70 0.73 6.66
N GLU A 67 17.39 1.82 7.00
CA GLU A 67 17.74 3.02 6.20
C GLU A 67 18.34 2.87 4.77
N GLU A 68 18.38 1.70 4.15
CA GLU A 68 19.17 1.45 2.94
C GLU A 68 18.48 1.81 1.61
N PHE A 69 17.14 1.97 1.56
CA PHE A 69 16.40 2.03 0.28
C PHE A 69 16.09 3.44 -0.26
N VAL A 70 16.59 4.53 0.35
CA VAL A 70 16.36 5.92 -0.12
C VAL A 70 17.02 6.23 -1.49
N ARG A 71 17.71 5.26 -2.11
CA ARG A 71 18.53 5.49 -3.31
C ARG A 71 17.75 5.43 -4.65
N LEU A 72 16.47 5.06 -4.66
CA LEU A 72 15.69 4.92 -5.91
C LEU A 72 15.01 6.20 -6.41
N ASP A 73 15.17 7.33 -5.72
CA ASP A 73 14.69 8.64 -6.20
C ASP A 73 15.54 9.22 -7.37
N ARG A 74 16.57 8.49 -7.84
CA ARG A 74 17.39 8.88 -9.00
C ARG A 74 16.88 8.39 -10.36
N VAL A 75 15.82 7.57 -10.42
CA VAL A 75 15.30 7.01 -11.69
C VAL A 75 14.18 7.87 -12.31
N SER A 76 14.02 9.12 -11.86
CA SER A 76 13.17 10.11 -12.58
C SER A 76 13.86 10.77 -13.79
N ARG A 77 15.10 10.40 -14.15
CA ARG A 77 15.83 10.99 -15.28
C ARG A 77 15.75 10.17 -16.58
N TYR A 78 14.70 9.37 -16.77
CA TYR A 78 14.44 8.71 -18.06
C TYR A 78 12.96 8.78 -18.44
N ARG A 79 12.43 10.00 -18.49
CA ARG A 79 11.29 10.32 -19.36
C ARG A 79 11.49 11.75 -19.87
N ARG A 80 12.01 11.82 -21.10
CA ARG A 80 12.30 12.98 -21.94
C ARG A 80 13.61 13.72 -21.69
#